data_AF-A0A0G8ZYW1-F1
#
_entry.id   AF-A0A0G8ZYW1-F1
#
_cell.length_a   1.000
_cell.length_b   1.000
_cell.length_c   1.000
_cell.angle_alpha   90.00
_cell.angle_beta   90.00
_cell.angle_gamma   90.00
#
_symmetry.space_group_name_H-M   'P 1'
#
loop_
_entity.id
_entity.type
_entity.pdbx_description
1 polymer ?
#
loop_
_entity_poly.entity_id
_entity_poly.type
_entity_poly.pdbx_seq_one_letter_code
_entity_poly.pdbx_strand_id
1 'polypeptide(L)'
;MSSLPPPLPPLSSVQPAAPSPAAVAPKSLSSVAIGLIGVATCVVLMAMLVFGALIWLMSTGWSLFADQARSALQADAVVQEHIGQIRDMRVDLYRTSLAPGSDEFVFDVQGDRGTGRVHATWVSDGAEREILSTGVLTLRDGTEYTLPAETDVEESEMDTDTDTDFKTESANSLEQ
;
A
#
# COMPACT_ATOMS: atom_id res chain seq x y z
N MET A 1 19.70 -122.07 0.88
CA MET A 1 20.90 -121.20 1.06
C MET A 1 20.41 -119.77 0.92
N SER A 2 20.63 -118.94 1.92
CA SER A 2 20.05 -117.58 1.98
C SER A 2 20.85 -116.59 1.16
N SER A 3 20.18 -115.75 0.37
CA SER A 3 20.76 -114.53 -0.18
C SER A 3 19.65 -113.47 -0.23
N LEU A 4 19.73 -112.49 0.67
CA LEU A 4 18.87 -111.31 0.67
C LEU A 4 19.60 -110.18 -0.09
N PRO A 5 18.93 -109.45 -0.99
CA PRO A 5 19.54 -108.33 -1.70
C PRO A 5 19.87 -107.15 -0.75
N PRO A 6 20.85 -106.31 -1.09
CA PRO A 6 21.25 -105.17 -0.26
C PRO A 6 20.15 -104.09 -0.18
N PRO A 7 20.11 -103.31 0.92
CA PRO A 7 19.12 -102.25 1.09
C PRO A 7 19.36 -101.08 0.13
N LEU A 8 18.27 -100.53 -0.43
CA LEU A 8 18.28 -99.32 -1.25
C LEU A 8 18.53 -98.07 -0.38
N PRO A 9 19.16 -97.01 -0.94
CA PRO A 9 19.34 -95.74 -0.23
C PRO A 9 17.99 -95.05 0.04
N PRO A 10 17.86 -94.28 1.14
CA PRO A 10 16.65 -93.54 1.44
C PRO A 10 16.42 -92.44 0.39
N LEU A 11 15.19 -92.36 -0.11
CA LEU A 11 14.75 -91.27 -0.99
C LEU A 11 14.81 -89.95 -0.24
N SER A 12 15.47 -88.94 -0.81
CA SER A 12 15.49 -87.58 -0.25
C SER A 12 14.07 -87.03 -0.14
N SER A 13 13.54 -86.95 1.08
CA SER A 13 12.24 -86.37 1.35
C SER A 13 12.28 -84.87 1.05
N VAL A 14 11.67 -84.45 -0.06
CA VAL A 14 11.44 -83.03 -0.36
C VAL A 14 10.46 -82.51 0.67
N GLN A 15 10.97 -81.76 1.65
CA GLN A 15 10.19 -81.17 2.71
C GLN A 15 9.18 -80.17 2.12
N PRO A 16 7.86 -80.34 2.34
CA PRO A 16 6.88 -79.37 1.86
C PRO A 16 7.13 -77.99 2.47
N ALA A 17 7.03 -76.95 1.64
CA ALA A 17 7.31 -75.57 2.05
C ALA A 17 6.38 -75.14 3.21
N ALA A 18 6.95 -74.50 4.22
CA ALA A 18 6.18 -73.84 5.26
C ALA A 18 5.30 -72.72 4.67
N PRO A 19 4.11 -72.44 5.24
CA PRO A 19 3.29 -71.33 4.78
C PRO A 19 4.05 -70.01 4.99
N SER A 20 4.32 -69.32 3.88
CA SER A 20 4.95 -68.00 3.91
C SER A 20 4.04 -67.02 4.68
N PRO A 21 4.58 -66.15 5.56
CA PRO A 21 3.76 -65.18 6.26
C PRO A 21 3.07 -64.27 5.25
N ALA A 22 1.74 -64.19 5.33
CA ALA A 22 0.96 -63.32 4.45
C ALA A 22 1.37 -61.86 4.69
N ALA A 23 2.13 -61.30 3.74
CA ALA A 23 2.53 -59.90 3.79
C ALA A 23 1.28 -59.02 3.78
N VAL A 24 1.06 -58.28 4.87
CA VAL A 24 -0.04 -57.30 4.96
C VAL A 24 0.26 -56.19 3.96
N ALA A 25 -0.45 -56.19 2.83
CA ALA A 25 -0.25 -55.20 1.79
C ALA A 25 -0.52 -53.79 2.36
N PRO A 26 0.40 -52.81 2.17
CA PRO A 26 0.17 -51.46 2.62
C PRO A 26 -1.03 -50.87 1.87
N LYS A 27 -1.96 -50.24 2.61
CA LYS A 27 -3.12 -49.55 2.03
C LYS A 27 -2.63 -48.46 1.08
N SER A 28 -2.85 -48.65 -0.22
CA SER A 28 -2.54 -47.64 -1.23
C SER A 28 -3.42 -46.42 -1.00
N LEU A 29 -2.78 -45.27 -0.76
CA LEU A 29 -3.48 -43.99 -0.78
C LEU A 29 -3.93 -43.71 -2.22
N SER A 30 -5.24 -43.55 -2.40
CA SER A 30 -5.83 -43.35 -3.73
C SER A 30 -5.22 -42.11 -4.40
N SER A 31 -4.69 -42.27 -5.61
CA SER A 31 -4.03 -41.18 -6.35
C SER A 31 -4.94 -39.95 -6.57
N VAL A 32 -6.26 -40.14 -6.53
CA VAL A 32 -7.25 -39.05 -6.57
C VAL A 32 -7.14 -38.12 -5.36
N ALA A 33 -6.86 -38.65 -4.16
CA ALA A 33 -6.69 -37.84 -2.95
C ALA A 33 -5.40 -37.00 -3.03
N ILE A 34 -4.32 -37.57 -3.55
CA ILE A 34 -3.05 -36.86 -3.78
C ILE A 34 -3.24 -35.74 -4.83
N GLY A 35 -3.99 -36.03 -5.91
CA GLY A 35 -4.36 -35.03 -6.92
C GLY A 35 -5.19 -33.88 -6.34
N LEU A 36 -6.22 -34.17 -5.54
CA LEU A 36 -7.04 -33.14 -4.89
C LEU A 36 -6.25 -32.28 -3.90
N ILE A 37 -5.32 -32.87 -3.13
CA ILE A 37 -4.42 -32.11 -2.26
C ILE A 37 -3.53 -31.17 -3.09
N GLY A 38 -2.98 -31.65 -4.21
CA GLY A 38 -2.17 -30.83 -5.12
C GLY A 38 -2.94 -29.68 -5.78
N VAL A 39 -4.21 -29.90 -6.14
CA VAL A 39 -5.09 -28.83 -6.64
C VAL A 39 -5.43 -27.83 -5.53
N ALA A 40 -5.74 -28.30 -4.33
CA ALA A 40 -6.05 -27.42 -3.20
C ALA A 40 -4.84 -26.55 -2.79
N THR A 41 -3.63 -27.11 -2.73
CA THR A 41 -2.42 -26.32 -2.46
C THR A 41 -2.10 -25.36 -3.59
N CYS A 42 -2.30 -25.75 -4.85
CA CYS A 42 -2.15 -24.86 -6.00
C CYS A 42 -3.11 -23.65 -5.92
N VAL A 43 -4.40 -23.88 -5.60
CA VAL A 43 -5.40 -22.82 -5.43
C VAL A 43 -5.04 -21.90 -4.25
N VAL A 44 -4.59 -22.44 -3.12
CA VAL A 44 -4.18 -21.64 -1.95
C VAL A 44 -2.92 -20.81 -2.24
N LEU A 45 -1.93 -21.37 -2.94
CA LEU A 45 -0.73 -20.64 -3.37
C LEU A 45 -1.06 -19.53 -4.38
N MET A 46 -1.96 -19.80 -5.33
CA MET A 46 -2.40 -18.81 -6.30
C MET A 46 -3.20 -17.68 -5.63
N ALA A 47 -4.08 -18.01 -4.68
CA ALA A 47 -4.77 -17.03 -3.85
C ALA A 47 -3.78 -16.18 -3.04
N MET A 48 -2.78 -16.78 -2.38
CA MET A 48 -1.73 -16.03 -1.67
C MET A 48 -0.94 -15.10 -2.60
N LEU A 49 -0.62 -15.53 -3.82
CA LEU A 49 0.04 -14.67 -4.82
C LEU A 49 -0.84 -13.49 -5.25
N VAL A 50 -2.14 -13.73 -5.49
CA VAL A 50 -3.10 -12.66 -5.86
C VAL A 50 -3.29 -11.67 -4.72
N PHE A 51 -3.53 -12.15 -3.49
CA PHE A 51 -3.66 -11.27 -2.33
C PHE A 51 -2.36 -10.52 -2.03
N GLY A 52 -1.19 -11.18 -2.14
CA GLY A 52 0.11 -10.54 -1.98
C GLY A 52 0.36 -9.44 -3.00
N ALA A 53 0.05 -9.71 -4.28
CA ALA A 53 0.17 -8.73 -5.36
C ALA A 53 -0.80 -7.54 -5.18
N LEU A 54 -2.03 -7.81 -4.73
CA LEU A 54 -3.03 -6.75 -4.47
C LEU A 54 -2.63 -5.87 -3.28
N ILE A 55 -2.18 -6.48 -2.17
CA ILE A 55 -1.65 -5.74 -1.00
C ILE A 55 -0.43 -4.91 -1.41
N TRP A 56 0.46 -5.47 -2.22
CA TRP A 56 1.63 -4.75 -2.73
C TRP A 56 1.24 -3.57 -3.63
N LEU A 57 0.33 -3.75 -4.58
CA LEU A 57 -0.18 -2.69 -5.45
C LEU A 57 -0.79 -1.53 -4.63
N MET A 58 -1.69 -1.85 -3.70
CA MET A 58 -2.33 -0.86 -2.83
C MET A 58 -1.31 -0.15 -1.95
N SER A 59 -0.33 -0.88 -1.38
CA SER A 59 0.73 -0.28 -0.57
C SER A 59 1.62 0.65 -1.38
N THR A 60 1.91 0.35 -2.65
CA THR A 60 2.75 1.17 -3.53
C THR A 60 2.02 2.44 -3.99
N GLY A 61 0.75 2.32 -4.41
CA GLY A 61 -0.08 3.49 -4.74
C GLY A 61 -0.24 4.42 -3.53
N TRP A 62 -0.47 3.85 -2.35
CA TRP A 62 -0.60 4.61 -1.11
C TRP A 62 0.68 5.36 -0.70
N SER A 63 1.87 4.75 -0.87
CA SER A 63 3.13 5.47 -0.63
C SER A 63 3.33 6.64 -1.60
N LEU A 64 2.95 6.48 -2.88
CA LEU A 64 3.04 7.56 -3.86
C LEU A 64 2.10 8.73 -3.52
N PHE A 65 0.85 8.44 -3.15
CA PHE A 65 -0.08 9.46 -2.66
C PHE A 65 0.45 10.17 -1.41
N ALA A 66 0.94 9.41 -0.42
CA ALA A 66 1.46 9.98 0.81
C ALA A 66 2.70 10.86 0.58
N ASP A 67 3.60 10.48 -0.33
CA ASP A 67 4.76 11.31 -0.70
C ASP A 67 4.34 12.58 -1.47
N GLN A 68 3.37 12.49 -2.38
CA GLN A 68 2.80 13.66 -3.07
C GLN A 68 2.12 14.62 -2.10
N ALA A 69 1.20 14.12 -1.27
CA ALA A 69 0.49 14.91 -0.28
C ALA A 69 1.44 15.56 0.73
N ARG A 70 2.51 14.85 1.13
CA ARG A 70 3.57 15.42 1.97
C ARG A 70 4.31 16.53 1.24
N SER A 71 4.62 16.36 -0.06
CA SER A 71 5.33 17.36 -0.85
C SER A 71 4.51 18.65 -1.01
N ALA A 72 3.22 18.53 -1.31
CA ALA A 72 2.28 19.65 -1.37
C ALA A 72 2.25 20.43 -0.03
N LEU A 73 2.00 19.71 1.07
CA LEU A 73 2.00 20.30 2.41
C LEU A 73 3.37 20.85 2.84
N GLN A 74 4.47 20.32 2.32
CA GLN A 74 5.81 20.85 2.63
C GLN A 74 6.14 22.12 1.83
N ALA A 75 5.49 22.35 0.68
CA ALA A 75 5.61 23.55 -0.13
C ALA A 75 4.81 24.73 0.48
N ASP A 76 3.71 24.46 1.16
CA ASP A 76 2.85 25.46 1.80
C ASP A 76 3.59 26.25 2.92
N ALA A 77 3.50 27.58 2.85
CA ALA A 77 4.14 28.49 3.78
C ALA A 77 3.58 28.42 5.22
N VAL A 78 2.27 28.22 5.37
CA VAL A 78 1.59 28.09 6.67
C VAL A 78 2.06 26.83 7.38
N VAL A 79 2.17 25.72 6.65
CA VAL A 79 2.68 24.45 7.19
C VAL A 79 4.16 24.58 7.55
N GLN A 80 4.99 25.22 6.71
CA GLN A 80 6.39 25.48 7.07
C GLN A 80 6.51 26.36 8.31
N GLU A 81 5.70 27.41 8.46
CA GLU A 81 5.76 28.30 9.62
C GLU A 81 5.39 27.57 10.93
N HIS A 82 4.28 26.81 10.92
CA HIS A 82 3.70 26.23 12.14
C HIS A 82 4.17 24.82 12.47
N ILE A 83 4.44 23.98 11.47
CA ILE A 83 4.87 22.56 11.61
C ILE A 83 6.37 22.40 11.33
N GLY A 84 6.92 23.22 10.42
CA GLY A 84 8.33 23.18 10.03
C GLY A 84 8.62 22.18 8.93
N GLN A 85 9.78 21.52 9.03
CA GLN A 85 10.08 20.35 8.21
C GLN A 85 9.30 19.16 8.75
N ILE A 86 8.40 18.61 7.94
CA ILE A 86 7.62 17.43 8.26
C ILE A 86 8.60 16.26 8.43
N ARG A 87 8.40 15.47 9.49
CA ARG A 87 9.15 14.25 9.82
C ARG A 87 8.28 13.02 9.58
N ASP A 88 7.12 12.98 10.23
CA ASP A 88 6.15 11.89 10.12
C ASP A 88 4.83 12.43 9.57
N MET A 89 4.21 11.68 8.67
CA MET A 89 2.88 12.00 8.14
C MET A 89 2.09 10.71 8.02
N ARG A 90 0.90 10.67 8.62
CA ARG A 90 0.03 9.49 8.60
C ARG A 90 -1.41 9.90 8.33
N VAL A 91 -2.07 9.19 7.44
CA VAL A 91 -3.51 9.34 7.21
C VAL A 91 -4.27 8.76 8.41
N ASP A 92 -5.20 9.53 8.96
CA ASP A 92 -6.21 9.05 9.89
C ASP A 92 -7.34 8.42 9.06
N LEU A 93 -7.18 7.15 8.68
CA LEU A 93 -8.18 6.41 7.89
C LEU A 93 -9.53 6.35 8.61
N TYR A 94 -9.56 6.40 9.94
CA TYR A 94 -10.80 6.41 10.70
C TYR A 94 -11.59 7.70 10.47
N ARG A 95 -10.94 8.88 10.58
CA ARG A 95 -11.59 10.14 10.26
C ARG A 95 -11.86 10.34 8.77
N THR A 96 -10.96 9.89 7.90
CA THR A 96 -11.20 9.88 6.45
C THR A 96 -12.44 9.04 6.10
N SER A 97 -12.68 7.90 6.78
CA SER A 97 -13.90 7.09 6.60
C SER A 97 -15.18 7.69 7.19
N LEU A 98 -15.05 8.75 8.01
CA LEU A 98 -16.16 9.52 8.58
C LEU A 98 -16.41 10.83 7.82
N ALA A 99 -15.52 11.20 6.91
CA ALA A 99 -15.68 12.36 6.05
C ALA A 99 -16.86 12.14 5.07
N PRO A 100 -17.69 13.16 4.80
CA PRO A 100 -18.80 13.03 3.86
C PRO A 100 -18.36 12.95 2.39
N GLY A 101 -17.17 13.48 2.04
CA GLY A 101 -16.59 13.40 0.71
C GLY A 101 -15.73 12.15 0.49
N SER A 102 -15.78 11.59 -0.73
CA SER A 102 -14.88 10.51 -1.18
C SER A 102 -13.41 10.94 -1.27
N ASP A 103 -13.18 12.25 -1.36
CA ASP A 103 -11.92 12.89 -1.75
C ASP A 103 -11.35 13.74 -0.59
N GLU A 104 -11.88 13.54 0.62
CA GLU A 104 -11.74 14.40 1.81
C GLU A 104 -10.87 13.70 2.88
N PHE A 105 -9.55 13.86 2.76
CA PHE A 105 -8.55 13.09 3.50
C PHE A 105 -8.01 13.83 4.74
N VAL A 106 -7.83 13.07 5.83
CA VAL A 106 -7.33 13.59 7.10
C VAL A 106 -5.94 13.04 7.39
N PHE A 107 -4.97 13.91 7.63
CA PHE A 107 -3.58 13.56 7.93
C PHE A 107 -3.19 14.10 9.31
N ASP A 108 -2.61 13.25 10.16
CA ASP A 108 -1.81 13.68 11.29
C ASP A 108 -0.37 13.95 10.80
N VAL A 109 0.10 15.17 11.03
CA VAL A 109 1.40 15.68 10.56
C VAL A 109 2.26 16.03 11.77
N GLN A 110 3.50 15.53 11.81
CA GLN A 110 4.49 15.90 12.81
C GLN A 110 5.74 16.43 12.12
N GLY A 111 6.15 17.63 12.47
CA GLY A 111 7.39 18.25 12.00
C GLY A 111 8.28 18.71 13.15
N ASP A 112 9.40 19.32 12.80
CA ASP A 112 10.42 19.77 13.76
C ASP A 112 9.96 20.91 14.68
N ARG A 113 8.93 21.69 14.29
CA ARG A 113 8.41 22.83 15.08
C ARG A 113 7.13 22.50 15.83
N GLY A 114 6.32 21.58 15.31
CA GLY A 114 4.99 21.32 15.84
C GLY A 114 4.34 20.04 15.32
N THR A 115 3.20 19.71 15.93
CA THR A 115 2.33 18.62 15.50
C THR A 115 0.94 19.15 15.26
N GLY A 116 0.34 18.82 14.12
CA GLY A 116 -0.99 19.28 13.73
C GLY A 116 -1.72 18.23 12.90
N ARG A 117 -2.93 18.58 12.51
CA ARG A 117 -3.81 17.75 11.70
C ARG A 117 -4.24 18.54 10.49
N VAL A 118 -3.99 18.00 9.30
CA VAL A 118 -4.48 18.57 8.06
C VAL A 118 -5.75 17.83 7.66
N HIS A 119 -6.80 18.58 7.38
CA HIS A 119 -8.07 18.10 6.85
C HIS A 119 -8.25 18.76 5.48
N ALA A 120 -8.18 17.99 4.39
CA ALA A 120 -8.13 18.57 3.06
C ALA A 120 -8.80 17.74 1.97
N THR A 121 -9.31 18.44 0.97
CA THR A 121 -9.86 17.85 -0.26
C THR A 121 -8.78 17.74 -1.32
N TRP A 122 -8.61 16.55 -1.87
CA TRP A 122 -7.62 16.23 -2.90
C TRP A 122 -8.34 15.99 -4.22
N VAL A 123 -7.86 16.59 -5.29
CA VAL A 123 -8.46 16.46 -6.63
C VAL A 123 -7.42 15.85 -7.56
N SER A 124 -7.77 14.74 -8.23
CA SER A 124 -6.87 14.10 -9.19
C SER A 124 -6.67 14.97 -10.43
N ASP A 125 -5.48 15.55 -10.57
CA ASP A 125 -5.03 16.23 -11.79
C ASP A 125 -4.42 15.19 -12.75
N GLY A 126 -5.32 14.52 -13.47
CA GLY A 126 -4.97 13.43 -14.37
C GLY A 126 -4.77 12.08 -13.67
N ALA A 127 -3.99 11.20 -14.31
CA ALA A 127 -3.86 9.80 -13.90
C ALA A 127 -2.78 9.51 -12.85
N GLU A 128 -1.92 10.50 -12.55
CA GLU A 128 -0.69 10.29 -11.76
C GLU A 128 -0.47 11.34 -10.66
N ARG A 129 -1.32 12.37 -10.58
CA ARG A 129 -1.17 13.51 -9.67
C ARG A 129 -2.44 13.79 -8.90
N GLU A 130 -2.29 14.08 -7.61
CA GLU A 130 -3.36 14.58 -6.75
C GLU A 130 -2.94 15.96 -6.22
N ILE A 131 -3.78 16.96 -6.48
CA ILE A 131 -3.56 18.36 -6.12
C ILE A 131 -4.40 18.69 -4.88
N LEU A 132 -3.80 19.42 -3.94
CA LEU A 132 -4.47 19.96 -2.77
C LEU A 132 -5.42 21.11 -3.21
N SER A 133 -6.73 20.86 -3.16
CA SER A 133 -7.73 21.83 -3.63
C SER A 133 -8.16 22.81 -2.54
N THR A 134 -8.33 22.38 -1.30
CA THR A 134 -8.52 23.26 -0.14
C THR A 134 -8.22 22.46 1.12
N GLY A 135 -7.52 23.05 2.08
CA GLY A 135 -7.20 22.39 3.35
C GLY A 135 -7.41 23.27 4.57
N VAL A 136 -7.50 22.63 5.73
CA VAL A 136 -7.42 23.26 7.06
C VAL A 136 -6.38 22.53 7.90
N LEU A 137 -5.38 23.26 8.40
CA LEU A 137 -4.41 22.80 9.39
C LEU A 137 -4.92 23.18 10.78
N THR A 138 -5.37 22.19 11.55
CA THR A 138 -5.67 22.32 12.97
C THR A 138 -4.42 21.99 13.79
N LEU A 139 -3.83 22.96 14.49
CA LEU A 139 -2.74 22.72 15.44
C LEU A 139 -3.22 21.95 16.67
N ARG A 140 -2.28 21.38 17.42
CA ARG A 140 -2.57 20.66 18.67
C ARG A 140 -3.33 21.49 19.71
N ASP A 141 -3.12 22.81 19.70
CA ASP A 141 -3.79 23.77 20.59
C ASP A 141 -5.21 24.14 20.13
N GLY A 142 -5.68 23.61 18.99
CA GLY A 142 -7.00 23.86 18.42
C GLY A 142 -7.07 25.05 17.47
N THR A 143 -5.98 25.79 17.26
CA THR A 143 -5.92 26.87 16.26
C THR A 143 -6.01 26.30 14.84
N GLU A 144 -6.89 26.85 14.03
CA GLU A 144 -7.11 26.44 12.64
C GLU A 144 -6.56 27.47 11.66
N TYR A 145 -5.87 27.00 10.62
CA TYR A 145 -5.35 27.81 9.52
C TYR A 145 -5.81 27.20 8.19
N THR A 146 -6.36 28.02 7.30
CA THR A 146 -6.72 27.58 5.95
C THR A 146 -5.46 27.45 5.08
N LEU A 147 -5.31 26.34 4.38
CA LEU A 147 -4.34 26.18 3.30
C LEU A 147 -5.01 26.58 1.98
N PRO A 148 -4.42 27.49 1.18
CA PRO A 148 -4.91 27.82 -0.15
C PRO A 148 -4.84 26.60 -1.08
N ALA A 149 -5.59 26.65 -2.19
CA ALA A 149 -5.44 25.69 -3.27
C ALA A 149 -4.05 25.85 -3.90
N GLU A 150 -3.40 24.76 -4.32
CA GLU A 150 -2.14 24.87 -5.08
C GLU A 150 -2.30 25.61 -6.41
N THR A 151 -3.53 25.68 -6.94
CA THR A 151 -3.90 26.48 -8.12
C THR A 151 -4.10 27.97 -7.86
N ASP A 152 -4.32 28.40 -6.61
CA ASP A 152 -4.52 29.82 -6.26
C ASP A 152 -3.18 30.56 -6.11
N VAL A 153 -2.09 29.84 -5.83
CA VAL A 153 -0.78 30.42 -5.49
C VAL A 153 -0.13 31.12 -6.69
N GLU A 154 -0.47 30.73 -7.93
CA GLU A 154 0.08 31.35 -9.15
C GLU A 154 -0.52 32.75 -9.46
N GLU A 155 -1.66 33.13 -8.86
CA GLU A 155 -2.29 34.43 -9.10
C GLU A 155 -1.96 35.49 -8.03
N SER A 156 -1.41 35.11 -6.87
CA SER A 156 -1.23 36.04 -5.74
C SER A 156 0.11 36.80 -5.71
N GLU A 157 1.05 36.53 -6.63
CA GLU A 157 2.37 37.19 -6.70
C GLU A 157 2.49 38.20 -7.87
N MET A 158 1.42 38.95 -8.21
CA MET A 158 1.52 40.05 -9.19
C MET A 158 0.82 41.37 -8.84
N ASP A 159 0.58 41.65 -7.55
CA ASP A 159 0.30 43.01 -7.06
C ASP A 159 1.55 43.57 -6.35
N THR A 160 2.62 43.80 -7.12
CA THR A 160 3.74 44.64 -6.67
C THR A 160 3.50 46.08 -7.11
N ASP A 161 3.41 46.96 -6.13
CA ASP A 161 3.30 48.41 -6.22
C ASP A 161 3.92 49.03 -7.47
N THR A 162 3.09 49.67 -8.31
CA THR A 162 3.55 50.76 -9.20
C THR A 162 2.91 52.08 -8.79
N ASP A 163 2.97 52.38 -7.49
CA ASP A 163 2.93 53.75 -7.01
C ASP A 163 4.21 54.46 -7.48
N THR A 164 4.10 55.23 -8.55
CA THR A 164 5.12 56.21 -8.93
C THR A 164 4.43 57.49 -9.36
N ASP A 165 4.20 58.33 -8.35
CA ASP A 165 3.96 59.76 -8.54
C ASP A 165 5.07 60.33 -9.43
N PHE A 166 4.68 60.91 -10.57
CA PHE A 166 5.54 61.83 -11.29
C PHE A 166 4.77 63.12 -11.60
N LYS A 167 4.46 63.87 -10.54
CA LYS A 167 4.03 65.25 -10.64
C LYS A 167 5.12 66.08 -11.34
N THR A 168 4.89 66.47 -12.59
CA THR A 168 5.53 67.66 -13.18
C THR A 168 4.47 68.57 -13.79
N GLU A 169 4.41 69.76 -13.19
CA GLU A 169 3.48 70.85 -13.44
C GLU A 169 4.06 71.78 -14.53
N SER A 170 3.18 72.55 -15.20
CA SER A 170 3.48 73.49 -16.30
C SER A 170 3.66 72.87 -17.71
N ALA A 171 3.20 73.50 -18.79
CA ALA A 171 2.72 74.89 -18.92
C ALA A 171 1.32 75.04 -19.55
N ASN A 172 0.56 75.93 -18.93
CA ASN A 172 -0.59 76.64 -19.50
C ASN A 172 -0.16 77.45 -20.75
N SER A 173 -1.02 77.55 -21.77
CA SER A 173 -1.49 78.83 -22.35
C SER A 173 -1.74 78.85 -23.88
N LEU A 174 -3.02 79.06 -24.22
CA LEU A 174 -3.57 79.85 -25.34
C LEU A 174 -3.25 79.53 -26.82
N GLU A 175 -4.32 79.13 -27.52
CA GLU A 175 -4.89 79.79 -28.70
C GLU A 175 -4.04 80.87 -29.44
N GLN A 176 -3.48 80.51 -30.59
CA GLN A 176 -3.89 81.05 -31.93
C GLN A 176 -3.23 80.29 -33.09
#